data_AF-A0A967WIF4-F1
#
_entry.id   AF-A0A967WIF4-F1
#
_cell.length_a   1.000
_cell.length_b   1.000
_cell.length_c   1.000
_cell.angle_alpha   90.00
_cell.angle_beta   90.00
_cell.angle_gamma   90.00
#
_symmetry.space_group_name_H-M   'P 1'
#
loop_
_entity.id
_entity.type
_entity.pdbx_description
1 polymer ?
#
loop_
_entity_poly.entity_id
_entity_poly.type
_entity_poly.pdbx_seq_one_letter_code
_entity_poly.pdbx_strand_id
1 'polypeptide(L)'
;VLSKLTFLALVSFGQIVLMFCVVALGIELPQDSLIAGSGVEMIVTLTLCAVANTALGLLLSTVVRTSRQAALLLVPVLTLELAMGGLLFELQGWAVPLARLLPSLWAYQAMGIIADVNRLNPFLDKTEFMFLHDATHLWQSWIMLVALALSYGMLAWLSLEFQALWRRPHHLAVSGARPARSGQVERGRACPARSASSVLRT
;
A
#
# COMPACT_ATOMS: atom_id res chain seq x y z
N VAL A 1 -4.92 -11.76 -1.49
CA VAL A 1 -4.27 -10.45 -1.78
C VAL A 1 -5.18 -9.59 -2.64
N LEU A 2 -5.65 -10.08 -3.79
CA LEU A 2 -6.55 -9.37 -4.71
C LEU A 2 -7.75 -8.69 -4.04
N SER A 3 -8.58 -9.41 -3.27
CA SER A 3 -9.76 -8.81 -2.59
C SER A 3 -9.41 -7.63 -1.67
N LYS A 4 -8.28 -7.69 -0.94
CA LYS A 4 -7.83 -6.59 -0.08
C LYS A 4 -7.36 -5.39 -0.90
N LEU A 5 -6.63 -5.63 -1.99
CA LEU A 5 -6.15 -4.57 -2.88
C LEU A 5 -7.31 -3.86 -3.58
N THR A 6 -8.31 -4.59 -4.08
CA THR A 6 -9.48 -4.00 -4.71
C THR A 6 -10.27 -3.13 -3.72
N PHE A 7 -10.45 -3.61 -2.49
CA PHE A 7 -11.12 -2.83 -1.44
C PHE A 7 -10.33 -1.57 -1.10
N LEU A 8 -9.02 -1.67 -0.89
CA LEU A 8 -8.19 -0.50 -0.59
C LEU A 8 -8.14 0.48 -1.76
N ALA A 9 -8.11 0.00 -3.00
CA ALA A 9 -8.16 0.84 -4.20
C ALA A 9 -9.43 1.68 -4.26
N LEU A 10 -10.59 1.08 -3.93
CA LEU A 10 -11.87 1.79 -3.88
C LEU A 10 -11.89 2.86 -2.79
N VAL A 11 -11.38 2.54 -1.61
CA VAL A 11 -11.27 3.50 -0.50
C VAL A 11 -10.31 4.64 -0.85
N SER A 12 -9.14 4.33 -1.43
CA SER A 12 -8.17 5.34 -1.84
C SER A 12 -8.72 6.25 -2.94
N PHE A 13 -9.50 5.71 -3.87
CA PHE A 13 -10.17 6.51 -4.90
C PHE A 13 -11.12 7.53 -4.25
N GLY A 14 -11.96 7.10 -3.32
CA GLY A 14 -12.84 8.00 -2.57
C GLY A 14 -12.08 9.07 -1.79
N GLN A 15 -10.98 8.70 -1.12
CA GLN A 15 -10.12 9.63 -0.39
C GLN A 15 -9.48 10.68 -1.32
N ILE A 16 -9.02 10.26 -2.49
CA ILE A 16 -8.37 11.14 -3.46
C ILE A 16 -9.37 12.10 -4.07
N VAL A 17 -10.57 11.64 -4.44
CA VAL A 17 -11.64 12.52 -4.91
C VAL A 17 -11.99 13.56 -3.86
N LEU A 18 -12.13 13.14 -2.59
CA LEU A 18 -12.40 14.05 -1.48
C LEU A 18 -11.29 15.10 -1.30
N MET A 19 -10.02 14.66 -1.28
CA MET A 19 -8.86 15.55 -1.16
C MET A 19 -8.74 16.50 -2.35
N PHE A 20 -8.96 16.00 -3.56
CA PHE A 20 -8.93 16.77 -4.78
C PHE A 20 -10.02 17.84 -4.79
N CYS A 21 -11.26 17.51 -4.40
CA CYS A 21 -12.34 18.49 -4.28
C CYS A 21 -11.97 19.63 -3.32
N VAL A 22 -11.35 19.32 -2.18
CA VAL A 22 -10.91 20.35 -1.23
C VAL A 22 -9.85 21.27 -1.86
N VAL A 23 -8.90 20.71 -2.59
CA VAL A 23 -7.85 21.49 -3.27
C VAL A 23 -8.42 22.32 -4.43
N ALA A 24 -9.35 21.77 -5.20
CA ALA A 24 -10.00 22.43 -6.33
C ALA A 24 -10.83 23.65 -5.92
N LEU A 25 -11.23 23.77 -4.64
CA LEU A 25 -11.87 24.98 -4.11
C LEU A 25 -10.89 26.14 -3.88
N GLY A 26 -9.59 25.85 -3.77
CA GLY A 26 -8.56 26.84 -3.43
C GLY A 26 -7.57 27.15 -4.55
N ILE A 27 -7.60 26.42 -5.68
CA ILE A 27 -6.61 26.53 -6.76
C ILE A 27 -7.33 26.53 -8.12
N GLU A 28 -6.86 27.38 -9.05
CA GLU A 28 -7.30 27.35 -10.44
C GLU A 28 -6.66 26.15 -11.17
N LEU A 29 -7.51 25.28 -11.72
CA LEU A 29 -7.04 24.10 -12.46
C LEU A 29 -6.54 24.50 -13.85
N PRO A 30 -5.47 23.85 -14.35
CA PRO A 30 -5.03 24.03 -15.74
C PRO A 30 -6.20 23.73 -16.70
N GLN A 31 -6.50 24.66 -17.60
CA GLN A 31 -7.60 24.49 -18.57
C GLN A 31 -7.19 23.66 -19.79
N ASP A 32 -5.89 23.51 -20.02
CA ASP A 32 -5.36 22.66 -21.07
C ASP A 32 -5.43 21.20 -20.61
N SER A 33 -6.09 20.37 -21.43
CA SER A 33 -6.27 18.95 -21.16
C SER A 33 -5.81 18.13 -22.36
N LEU A 34 -5.15 17.01 -22.08
CA LEU A 34 -4.60 16.12 -23.09
C LEU A 34 -5.59 15.04 -23.54
N ILE A 35 -6.44 14.54 -22.63
CA ILE A 35 -7.27 13.34 -22.86
C ILE A 35 -8.74 13.56 -22.48
N ALA A 36 -9.05 13.92 -21.23
CA ALA A 36 -10.44 13.86 -20.72
C ALA A 36 -10.85 15.00 -19.76
N GLY A 37 -9.91 15.86 -19.41
CA GLY A 37 -10.03 16.97 -18.47
C GLY A 37 -8.87 16.94 -17.47
N SER A 38 -8.16 18.06 -17.25
CA SER A 38 -6.96 18.06 -16.40
C SER A 38 -7.24 17.56 -14.98
N GLY A 39 -8.41 17.91 -14.41
CA GLY A 39 -8.82 17.40 -13.10
C GLY A 39 -9.05 15.88 -13.07
N VAL A 40 -9.60 15.30 -14.14
CA VAL A 40 -9.80 13.84 -14.24
C VAL A 40 -8.45 13.14 -14.37
N GLU A 41 -7.54 13.67 -15.20
CA GLU A 41 -6.19 13.13 -15.39
C GLU A 41 -5.39 13.16 -14.07
N MET A 42 -5.52 14.22 -13.27
CA MET A 42 -4.91 14.31 -11.94
C MET A 42 -5.48 13.27 -10.97
N ILE A 43 -6.81 13.14 -10.89
CA ILE A 43 -7.46 12.15 -10.01
C ILE A 43 -7.03 10.72 -10.40
N VAL A 44 -7.00 10.41 -11.70
CA VAL A 44 -6.54 9.09 -12.19
C VAL A 44 -5.09 8.85 -11.81
N THR A 45 -4.20 9.82 -12.06
CA THR A 45 -2.77 9.72 -11.73
C THR A 45 -2.55 9.48 -10.24
N LEU A 46 -3.21 10.26 -9.39
CA LEU A 46 -3.13 10.11 -7.93
C LEU A 46 -3.68 8.76 -7.47
N THR A 47 -4.77 8.28 -8.09
CA THR A 47 -5.36 6.98 -7.76
C THR A 47 -4.42 5.83 -8.11
N LEU A 48 -3.82 5.85 -9.29
CA LEU A 48 -2.82 4.87 -9.70
C LEU A 48 -1.61 4.87 -8.76
N CYS A 49 -1.13 6.06 -8.38
CA CYS A 49 -0.05 6.22 -7.42
C CYS A 49 -0.40 5.63 -6.05
N ALA A 50 -1.59 5.92 -5.51
CA ALA A 50 -2.04 5.40 -4.22
C ALA A 50 -2.20 3.87 -4.23
N VAL A 51 -2.66 3.29 -5.33
CA VAL A 51 -2.74 1.83 -5.49
C VAL A 51 -1.33 1.21 -5.52
N ALA A 52 -0.38 1.81 -6.24
CA ALA A 52 1.01 1.36 -6.25
C ALA A 52 1.65 1.45 -4.86
N ASN A 53 1.42 2.55 -4.14
CA ASN A 53 1.92 2.75 -2.78
C ASN A 53 1.29 1.81 -1.75
N THR A 54 0.01 1.48 -1.94
CA THR A 54 -0.65 0.44 -1.15
C THR A 54 0.02 -0.92 -1.35
N ALA A 55 0.32 -1.28 -2.60
CA ALA A 55 0.99 -2.54 -2.91
C ALA A 55 2.41 -2.58 -2.32
N LEU A 56 3.14 -1.46 -2.36
CA LEU A 56 4.44 -1.30 -1.71
C LEU A 56 4.34 -1.45 -0.18
N GLY A 57 3.38 -0.78 0.47
CA GLY A 57 3.15 -0.93 1.92
C GLY A 57 2.79 -2.36 2.33
N LEU A 58 2.02 -3.07 1.48
CA LEU A 58 1.71 -4.48 1.70
C LEU A 58 2.96 -5.36 1.57
N LEU A 59 3.83 -5.10 0.58
CA LEU A 59 5.11 -5.78 0.43
C LEU A 59 5.99 -5.57 1.66
N LEU A 60 6.14 -4.34 2.13
CA LEU A 60 6.90 -4.02 3.36
C LEU A 60 6.31 -4.73 4.59
N SER A 61 4.98 -4.87 4.64
CA SER A 61 4.30 -5.60 5.72
C SER A 61 4.67 -7.09 5.76
N THR A 62 5.07 -7.68 4.63
CA THR A 62 5.55 -9.09 4.60
C THR A 62 6.99 -9.22 5.12
N VAL A 63 7.80 -8.15 5.03
CA VAL A 63 9.20 -8.16 5.46
C VAL A 63 9.32 -8.03 6.98
N VAL A 64 8.44 -7.22 7.58
CA VAL A 64 8.45 -6.94 9.02
C VAL A 64 7.73 -8.02 9.82
N ARG A 65 8.31 -8.42 10.96
CA ARG A 65 7.76 -9.49 11.80
C ARG A 65 6.86 -8.98 12.93
N THR A 66 6.96 -7.69 13.27
CA THR A 66 6.28 -7.08 14.41
C THR A 66 5.74 -5.70 14.03
N SER A 67 4.59 -5.33 14.60
CA SER A 67 3.95 -4.02 14.37
C SER A 67 4.88 -2.83 14.67
N ARG A 68 5.67 -2.90 15.75
CA ARG A 68 6.68 -1.87 16.08
C ARG A 68 7.76 -1.73 15.01
N GLN A 69 8.19 -2.84 14.40
CA GLN A 69 9.17 -2.81 13.32
C GLN A 69 8.58 -2.26 12.03
N ALA A 70 7.29 -2.50 11.77
CA ALA A 70 6.59 -1.93 10.63
C ALA A 70 6.64 -0.40 10.64
N ALA A 71 6.30 0.21 11.78
CA ALA A 71 6.37 1.66 11.93
C ALA A 71 7.79 2.21 11.77
N LEU A 72 8.79 1.53 12.35
CA LEU A 72 10.20 1.93 12.25
C LEU A 72 10.77 1.83 10.83
N LEU A 73 10.28 0.88 10.03
CA LEU A 73 10.75 0.66 8.66
C LEU A 73 9.99 1.51 7.64
N LEU A 74 8.71 1.79 7.88
CA LEU A 74 7.88 2.58 6.96
C LEU A 74 8.40 4.01 6.82
N VAL A 75 8.75 4.67 7.93
CA VAL A 75 9.24 6.07 7.93
C VAL A 75 10.45 6.30 7.03
N PRO A 76 11.57 5.58 7.17
CA PRO A 76 12.73 5.79 6.30
C PRO A 76 12.45 5.41 4.84
N VAL A 77 11.59 4.43 4.57
CA VAL A 77 11.21 4.08 3.20
C VAL A 77 10.43 5.21 2.53
N LEU A 78 9.41 5.76 3.20
CA LEU A 78 8.64 6.89 2.67
C LEU A 78 9.50 8.16 2.54
N THR A 79 10.44 8.36 3.46
CA THR A 79 11.36 9.50 3.40
C THR A 79 12.32 9.36 2.21
N LEU A 80 12.86 8.15 1.99
CA LEU A 80 13.67 7.85 0.81
C LEU A 80 12.86 8.02 -0.47
N GLU A 81 11.60 7.57 -0.48
CA GLU A 81 10.70 7.71 -1.62
C GLU A 81 10.44 9.18 -1.98
N LEU A 82 10.28 10.05 -0.97
CA LEU A 82 10.13 11.48 -1.18
C LEU A 82 11.44 12.12 -1.67
N ALA A 83 12.57 11.75 -1.07
CA ALA A 83 13.88 12.27 -1.46
C ALA A 83 14.23 11.90 -2.91
N MET A 84 13.96 10.66 -3.30
CA MET A 84 14.26 10.12 -4.62
C MET A 84 13.12 10.29 -5.64
N GLY A 85 11.98 10.83 -5.23
CA GLY A 85 10.82 11.05 -6.11
C GLY A 85 11.01 12.13 -7.18
N GLY A 86 12.23 12.64 -7.37
CA GLY A 86 12.57 13.67 -8.36
C GLY A 86 12.14 15.09 -7.98
N LEU A 87 11.59 15.28 -6.78
CA LEU A 87 11.11 16.58 -6.29
C LEU A 87 12.21 17.38 -5.56
N LEU A 88 13.05 16.72 -4.76
CA LEU A 88 14.01 17.38 -3.87
C LEU A 88 15.46 17.35 -4.36
N PHE A 89 15.84 16.36 -5.16
CA PHE A 89 17.21 16.19 -5.65
C PHE A 89 17.21 15.83 -7.14
N GLU A 90 18.16 16.43 -7.87
CA GLU A 90 18.44 16.00 -9.24
C GLU A 90 19.05 14.60 -9.23
N LEU A 91 18.39 13.68 -9.92
CA LEU A 91 18.80 12.28 -10.00
C LEU A 91 19.96 12.12 -10.99
N GLN A 92 21.15 11.85 -10.48
CA GLN A 92 22.35 11.62 -11.31
C GLN A 92 22.99 10.26 -11.01
N GLY A 93 23.49 9.60 -12.05
CA GLY A 93 24.23 8.33 -11.93
C GLY A 93 23.36 7.14 -11.48
N TRP A 94 23.81 6.43 -10.44
CA TRP A 94 23.20 5.17 -9.97
C TRP A 94 21.84 5.35 -9.27
N ALA A 95 21.51 6.57 -8.85
CA ALA A 95 20.23 6.88 -8.21
C ALA A 95 19.04 6.83 -9.19
N VAL A 96 19.29 7.02 -10.49
CA VAL A 96 18.28 7.03 -11.55
C VAL A 96 17.48 5.73 -11.64
N PRO A 97 18.10 4.53 -11.78
CA PRO A 97 17.34 3.28 -11.83
C PRO A 97 16.58 3.00 -10.53
N LEU A 98 17.11 3.41 -9.37
CA LEU A 98 16.44 3.21 -8.09
C LEU A 98 15.19 4.09 -7.97
N ALA A 99 15.26 5.35 -8.40
CA ALA A 99 14.10 6.23 -8.41
C ALA A 99 13.01 5.80 -9.37
N ARG A 100 13.36 5.17 -10.50
CA ARG A 100 12.37 4.61 -11.45
C ARG A 100 11.55 3.46 -10.85
N LEU A 101 11.99 2.87 -9.75
CA LEU A 101 11.18 1.90 -9.01
C LEU A 101 10.12 2.60 -8.14
N LEU A 102 10.30 3.87 -7.78
CA LEU A 102 9.37 4.56 -6.89
C LEU A 102 8.13 5.03 -7.64
N PRO A 103 6.92 4.71 -7.16
CA PRO A 103 5.68 5.16 -7.80
C PRO A 103 5.53 6.69 -7.72
N SER A 104 6.07 7.33 -6.68
CA SER A 104 6.08 8.79 -6.52
C SER A 104 6.73 9.52 -7.70
N LEU A 105 7.82 8.98 -8.27
CA LEU A 105 8.52 9.59 -9.41
C LEU A 105 7.61 9.68 -10.64
N TRP A 106 6.98 8.57 -11.02
CA TRP A 106 6.10 8.52 -12.20
C TRP A 106 4.84 9.35 -12.00
N ALA A 107 4.29 9.38 -10.78
CA ALA A 107 3.16 10.23 -10.45
C ALA A 107 3.52 11.71 -10.55
N TYR A 108 4.72 12.11 -10.09
CA TYR A 108 5.21 13.47 -10.21
C TYR A 108 5.42 13.89 -11.67
N GLN A 109 5.99 13.01 -12.50
CA GLN A 109 6.11 13.24 -13.94
C GLN A 109 4.75 13.46 -14.60
N ALA A 110 3.79 12.56 -14.35
CA ALA A 110 2.44 12.68 -14.89
C ALA A 110 1.75 13.99 -14.45
N MET A 111 1.88 14.37 -13.18
CA MET A 111 1.33 15.65 -12.68
C MET A 111 2.00 16.87 -13.35
N GLY A 112 3.31 16.85 -13.57
CA GLY A 112 4.02 17.92 -14.26
C GLY A 112 3.66 18.04 -15.74
N ILE A 113 3.37 16.91 -16.40
CA ILE A 113 2.82 16.87 -17.76
C ILE A 113 1.41 17.48 -17.78
N ILE A 114 0.51 17.05 -16.89
CA ILE A 114 -0.89 17.55 -16.83
C ILE A 114 -0.94 19.05 -16.51
N ALA A 115 -0.08 19.52 -15.61
CA ALA A 115 -0.01 20.92 -15.22
C ALA A 115 0.71 21.82 -16.25
N ASP A 116 1.24 21.26 -17.33
CA ASP A 116 2.05 21.95 -18.35
C ASP A 116 3.13 22.87 -17.72
N VAL A 117 3.92 22.30 -16.81
CA VAL A 117 4.95 23.05 -16.06
C VAL A 117 5.94 23.74 -16.99
N ASN A 118 6.19 23.17 -18.18
CA ASN A 118 7.05 23.75 -19.20
C ASN A 118 6.53 25.11 -19.70
N ARG A 119 5.21 25.34 -19.73
CA ARG A 119 4.61 26.62 -20.09
C ARG A 119 4.58 27.62 -18.93
N LEU A 120 4.56 27.14 -17.69
CA LEU A 120 4.59 28.00 -16.50
C LEU A 120 5.97 28.58 -16.16
N ASN A 121 7.07 28.00 -16.67
CA ASN A 121 8.42 28.46 -16.34
C ASN A 121 9.22 28.91 -17.57
N PRO A 122 8.98 30.14 -18.08
CA PRO A 122 9.69 30.68 -19.24
C PRO A 122 11.19 30.96 -18.99
N PHE A 123 11.69 30.77 -17.76
CA PHE A 123 13.09 31.00 -17.39
C PHE A 123 13.95 29.72 -17.38
N LEU A 124 13.34 28.54 -17.55
CA LEU A 124 14.09 27.30 -17.76
C LEU A 124 14.42 27.18 -19.25
N ASP A 125 15.67 27.49 -19.59
CA ASP A 125 16.24 27.42 -20.95
C ASP A 125 16.29 26.00 -21.55
N LYS A 126 15.80 25.00 -20.81
CA LYS A 126 15.67 23.61 -21.23
C LYS A 126 14.25 23.13 -21.02
N THR A 127 13.59 22.78 -22.12
CA THR A 127 12.38 21.95 -22.08
C THR A 127 12.79 20.61 -21.49
N GLU A 128 12.34 20.32 -20.28
CA GLU A 128 12.62 19.04 -19.65
C GLU A 128 11.84 17.97 -20.42
N PHE A 129 12.55 17.08 -21.13
CA PHE A 129 11.97 15.95 -21.87
C PHE A 129 11.02 15.09 -21.02
N MET A 130 11.22 15.11 -19.69
CA MET A 130 10.41 14.42 -18.70
C MET A 130 9.00 15.03 -18.51
N PHE A 131 8.79 16.29 -18.88
CA PHE A 131 7.53 17.03 -18.70
C PHE A 131 6.89 17.48 -20.02
N LEU A 132 7.30 16.89 -21.15
CA LEU A 132 6.69 17.22 -22.43
C LEU A 132 5.18 16.96 -22.38
N HIS A 133 4.40 17.98 -22.72
CA HIS A 133 2.94 17.97 -22.71
C HIS A 133 2.40 17.14 -23.89
N ASP A 134 2.62 15.83 -23.82
CA ASP A 134 2.24 14.84 -24.83
C ASP A 134 1.47 13.69 -24.16
N ALA A 135 0.35 13.30 -24.76
CA ALA A 135 -0.50 12.20 -24.31
C ALA A 135 0.28 10.87 -24.26
N THR A 136 1.32 10.75 -25.08
CA THR A 136 2.20 9.57 -25.13
C THR A 136 2.99 9.40 -23.83
N HIS A 137 3.56 10.48 -23.30
CA HIS A 137 4.34 10.46 -22.05
C HIS A 137 3.45 10.29 -20.81
N LEU A 138 2.23 10.85 -20.84
CA LEU A 138 1.23 10.62 -19.80
C LEU A 138 0.81 9.14 -19.73
N TRP A 139 0.53 8.53 -20.88
CA TRP A 139 0.17 7.13 -20.97
C TRP A 139 1.30 6.19 -20.52
N GLN A 140 2.55 6.50 -20.89
CA GLN A 140 3.73 5.76 -20.41
C GLN A 140 3.83 5.79 -18.89
N SER A 141 3.59 6.95 -18.26
CA SER A 141 3.64 7.11 -16.81
C SER A 141 2.56 6.28 -16.11
N TRP A 142 1.33 6.27 -16.65
CA TRP A 142 0.25 5.44 -16.12
C TRP A 142 0.54 3.94 -16.25
N ILE A 143 1.08 3.51 -17.40
CA ILE A 143 1.51 2.11 -17.58
C ILE A 143 2.56 1.74 -16.54
N MET A 144 3.56 2.59 -16.29
CA MET A 144 4.60 2.31 -15.31
C MET A 144 4.04 2.21 -13.89
N LEU A 145 3.09 3.08 -13.52
CA LEU A 145 2.41 2.99 -12.22
C LEU A 145 1.64 1.67 -12.05
N VAL A 146 0.91 1.25 -13.09
CA VAL A 146 0.19 -0.03 -13.09
C VAL A 146 1.17 -1.20 -13.03
N ALA A 147 2.26 -1.15 -13.81
CA ALA A 147 3.29 -2.19 -13.81
C ALA A 147 3.96 -2.31 -12.44
N LEU A 148 4.30 -1.20 -11.80
CA LEU A 148 4.85 -1.18 -10.44
C LEU A 148 3.85 -1.75 -9.42
N ALA A 149 2.59 -1.32 -9.45
CA ALA A 149 1.55 -1.84 -8.57
C ALA A 149 1.38 -3.36 -8.69
N LEU A 150 1.36 -3.88 -9.92
CA LEU A 150 1.29 -5.31 -10.19
C LEU A 150 2.54 -6.03 -9.71
N SER A 151 3.73 -5.48 -9.98
CA SER A 151 5.00 -6.08 -9.56
C SER A 151 5.09 -6.21 -8.04
N TYR A 152 4.72 -5.17 -7.28
CA TYR A 152 4.70 -5.19 -5.82
C TYR A 152 3.62 -6.10 -5.26
N GLY A 153 2.43 -6.09 -5.86
CA GLY A 153 1.36 -7.02 -5.50
C GLY A 153 1.76 -8.48 -5.70
N MET A 154 2.45 -8.77 -6.80
CA MET A 154 2.93 -10.12 -7.13
C MET A 154 4.07 -10.56 -6.21
N LEU A 155 5.03 -9.68 -5.91
CA LEU A 155 6.09 -9.93 -4.94
C LEU A 155 5.54 -10.16 -3.53
N ALA A 156 4.56 -9.36 -3.11
CA ALA A 156 3.90 -9.52 -1.82
C ALA A 156 3.16 -10.86 -1.74
N TRP A 157 2.47 -11.26 -2.81
CA TRP A 157 1.82 -12.56 -2.89
C TRP A 157 2.83 -13.72 -2.81
N LEU A 158 3.93 -13.66 -3.57
CA LEU A 158 4.98 -14.67 -3.54
C LEU A 158 5.64 -14.78 -2.16
N SER A 159 5.92 -13.65 -1.52
CA SER A 159 6.47 -13.58 -0.15
C SER A 159 5.55 -14.26 0.86
N LEU A 160 4.24 -14.03 0.76
CA LEU A 160 3.25 -14.65 1.64
C LEU A 160 3.14 -16.15 1.42
N GLU A 161 3.15 -16.63 0.18
CA GLU A 161 3.12 -18.07 -0.13
C GLU A 161 4.38 -18.76 0.37
N PHE A 162 5.54 -18.15 0.18
CA PHE A 162 6.82 -18.65 0.70
C PHE A 162 6.81 -18.73 2.23
N GLN A 163 6.27 -17.71 2.90
CA GLN A 163 6.09 -17.72 4.35
C GLN A 163 5.07 -18.75 4.81
N ALA A 164 3.98 -18.97 4.07
CA ALA A 164 2.98 -19.99 4.38
C ALA A 164 3.54 -21.41 4.26
N LEU A 165 4.38 -21.66 3.26
CA LEU A 165 5.12 -22.92 3.09
C LEU A 165 6.12 -23.15 4.23
N TRP A 166 6.88 -22.12 4.61
CA TRP A 166 7.84 -22.20 5.73
C TRP A 166 7.16 -22.30 7.11
N ARG A 167 5.96 -21.72 7.26
CA ARG A 167 5.14 -21.80 8.47
C ARG A 167 4.35 -23.09 8.60
N ARG A 168 4.36 -24.03 7.65
CA ARG A 168 3.78 -25.36 7.87
C ARG A 168 4.63 -26.10 8.90
N PRO A 169 4.23 -26.20 10.17
CA PRO A 169 5.11 -26.74 11.17
C PRO A 169 4.97 -28.26 11.16
N HIS A 170 6.08 -28.95 11.41
CA HIS A 170 6.20 -30.41 11.50
C HIS A 170 5.33 -31.09 12.60
N HIS A 171 4.33 -30.41 13.17
CA HIS A 171 3.46 -30.96 14.21
C HIS A 171 2.43 -31.99 13.72
N LEU A 172 2.40 -32.30 12.42
CA LEU A 172 1.67 -33.48 11.92
C LEU A 172 2.41 -34.82 12.20
N ALA A 173 3.61 -34.79 12.81
CA ALA A 173 4.28 -36.00 13.29
C ALA A 173 3.84 -36.46 14.70
N VAL A 174 2.95 -35.73 15.39
CA VAL A 174 2.45 -36.11 16.73
C VAL A 174 0.92 -36.23 16.72
N SER A 175 0.40 -37.06 15.82
CA SER A 175 -0.97 -37.57 15.91
C SER A 175 -0.94 -39.09 15.85
N GLY A 176 -0.39 -39.70 16.91
CA GLY A 176 -0.15 -41.14 16.94
C GLY A 176 0.14 -41.68 18.33
N ALA A 177 -0.62 -41.28 19.35
CA ALA A 177 -0.79 -42.03 20.60
C ALA A 177 -1.83 -41.35 21.51
N ARG A 178 -3.10 -41.68 21.34
CA ARG A 178 -4.05 -41.65 22.47
C ARG A 178 -4.12 -43.07 23.00
N PRO A 179 -3.64 -43.38 24.22
CA PRO A 179 -3.92 -44.68 24.81
C PRO A 179 -5.41 -44.74 25.16
N ALA A 180 -6.02 -45.88 24.83
CA ALA A 180 -7.41 -46.19 25.11
C ALA A 180 -7.68 -46.12 26.62
N ARG A 181 -8.67 -45.30 27.02
CA ARG A 181 -9.17 -45.27 28.39
C ARG A 181 -10.26 -46.34 28.51
N SER A 182 -9.87 -47.55 28.89
CA SER A 182 -10.77 -48.66 29.24
C SER A 182 -10.79 -48.88 30.75
N GLY A 183 -11.96 -48.75 31.36
CA GLY A 183 -12.40 -49.55 32.51
C GLY A 183 -11.91 -49.18 33.93
N GLN A 184 -12.72 -48.40 34.64
CA GLN A 184 -12.94 -48.49 36.11
C GLN A 184 -14.27 -47.74 36.38
N VAL A 185 -15.44 -48.38 36.38
CA VAL A 185 -16.03 -49.31 37.38
C VAL A 185 -16.22 -48.66 38.76
N GLU A 186 -17.50 -48.30 39.02
CA GLU A 186 -18.22 -48.18 40.30
C GLU A 186 -17.75 -47.10 41.32
N ARG A 187 -18.61 -46.39 42.06
CA ARG A 187 -19.88 -46.78 42.71
C ARG A 187 -20.58 -45.51 43.22
N GLY A 188 -21.90 -45.44 43.10
CA GLY A 188 -22.70 -44.29 43.55
C GLY A 188 -22.86 -44.17 45.07
N ARG A 189 -23.27 -42.98 45.52
CA ARG A 189 -24.21 -42.75 46.65
C ARG A 189 -24.66 -41.28 46.72
N ALA A 190 -25.95 -41.09 46.45
CA ALA A 190 -26.94 -40.18 47.07
C ALA A 190 -26.65 -38.67 47.36
N CYS A 191 -27.54 -37.83 46.81
CA CYS A 191 -28.01 -36.48 47.21
C CYS A 191 -28.55 -36.38 48.68
N PRO A 192 -29.10 -35.24 49.19
CA PRO A 192 -28.85 -33.78 48.99
C PRO A 192 -28.91 -32.94 50.32
N ALA A 193 -28.80 -31.59 50.17
CA ALA A 193 -29.51 -30.52 50.94
C ALA A 193 -28.81 -29.69 52.07
N ARG A 194 -29.26 -28.42 52.10
CA ARG A 194 -29.17 -27.32 53.10
C ARG A 194 -27.88 -26.49 53.16
N SER A 195 -27.87 -25.20 53.50
CA SER A 195 -28.76 -24.02 53.46
C SER A 195 -28.02 -22.94 54.27
N ALA A 196 -28.23 -21.66 53.95
CA ALA A 196 -27.88 -20.48 54.79
C ALA A 196 -26.37 -20.17 54.85
N SER A 197 -25.89 -18.92 54.91
CA SER A 197 -26.50 -17.62 55.19
C SER A 197 -25.52 -16.50 54.80
N SER A 198 -26.09 -15.38 54.37
CA SER A 198 -25.61 -13.99 54.51
C SER A 198 -24.45 -13.74 55.48
N VAL A 199 -23.47 -12.90 55.11
CA VAL A 199 -22.98 -11.78 55.93
C VAL A 199 -22.35 -10.70 55.02
N LEU A 200 -22.97 -9.51 55.03
CA LEU A 200 -22.36 -8.23 54.65
C LEU A 200 -21.21 -7.86 55.59
N ARG A 201 -20.16 -7.23 55.08
CA ARG A 201 -19.44 -6.12 55.75
C ARG A 201 -18.52 -5.43 54.74
N THR A 202 -18.94 -4.24 54.29
CA THR A 202 -18.30 -2.91 54.51
C THR A 202 -17.17 -2.63 53.54
#